data_AF-A0A261GC05-F1
#
_entry.id   AF-A0A261GC05-F1
#
_cell.length_a   1.000
_cell.length_b   1.000
_cell.length_c   1.000
_cell.angle_alpha   90.00
_cell.angle_beta   90.00
_cell.angle_gamma   90.00
#
_symmetry.space_group_name_H-M   'P 1'
#
loop_
_entity.id
_entity.type
_entity.pdbx_description
1 polymer ?
#
loop_
_entity_poly.entity_id
_entity_poly.type
_entity_poly.pdbx_seq_one_letter_code
_entity_poly.pdbx_strand_id
1 'polypeptide(L)'
;MSIVCWTTPSCRSEGVFGDGSPVGDARYTLVRMVNSGNVKQKRVRKSPQERRDEIVEAATRLVGERGFNGISLKDVADEVGMSQPGLLHYIGTKEGLLSMLVTDSYDTTGTPDDFLKSGLPGSDPDAPSFPSYLRFLVRHNASRRMMVQMYMILQTESLNPDHPLHEYFSNRPESVWDYYSRFPWRIPEQLGSWDEGMKPVVRQCIEAMDGIQLRWLRKPPIDMYDEWLVFERMIFPSPMWDRYR
;
A
#
# COMPACT_ATOMS: atom_id res chain seq x y z
N MET A 1 2.38 18.80 -15.25
CA MET A 1 2.09 19.90 -14.30
C MET A 1 1.21 19.30 -13.20
N SER A 2 1.83 18.79 -12.14
CA SER A 2 1.14 17.99 -11.12
C SER A 2 0.67 18.86 -9.96
N ILE A 3 -0.60 18.71 -9.61
CA ILE A 3 -1.30 19.44 -8.55
C ILE A 3 -0.94 18.80 -7.20
N VAL A 4 -0.41 19.61 -6.30
CA VAL A 4 -0.22 19.28 -4.88
C VAL A 4 -1.41 19.86 -4.12
N CYS A 5 -2.16 19.04 -3.38
CA CYS A 5 -3.25 19.50 -2.52
C CYS A 5 -2.97 19.10 -1.07
N TRP A 6 -2.60 20.09 -0.25
CA TRP A 6 -2.55 20.01 1.21
C TRP A 6 -3.82 20.67 1.78
N THR A 7 -4.54 19.99 2.66
CA THR A 7 -5.36 20.65 3.69
C THR A 7 -5.22 19.92 5.03
N THR A 8 -4.98 20.73 6.05
CA THR A 8 -4.72 20.42 7.46
C THR A 8 -6.00 20.08 8.24
N PRO A 9 -5.90 19.40 9.40
CA PRO A 9 -6.96 19.45 10.42
C PRO A 9 -6.50 20.16 11.70
N SER A 10 -7.35 21.07 12.17
CA SER A 10 -7.27 21.72 13.47
C SER A 10 -8.29 21.11 14.46
N CYS A 11 -7.83 20.95 15.69
CA CYS A 11 -8.53 21.15 16.98
C CYS A 11 -9.69 20.26 17.45
N ARG A 12 -9.51 19.83 18.73
CA ARG A 12 -10.48 19.59 19.84
C ARG A 12 -11.24 18.26 19.85
N SER A 13 -11.62 17.65 20.99
CA SER A 13 -11.22 17.69 22.41
C SER A 13 -12.19 16.74 23.15
N GLU A 14 -11.68 16.02 24.16
CA GLU A 14 -12.35 15.61 25.42
C GLU A 14 -13.52 14.59 25.44
N GLY A 15 -13.47 13.69 26.46
CA GLY A 15 -14.65 13.07 27.08
C GLY A 15 -14.44 11.64 27.57
N VAL A 16 -14.49 11.42 28.89
CA VAL A 16 -14.07 10.20 29.63
C VAL A 16 -15.09 9.87 30.75
N PHE A 17 -15.29 8.55 31.03
CA PHE A 17 -15.91 7.84 32.20
C PHE A 17 -17.38 8.16 32.60
N GLY A 18 -18.19 7.30 33.24
CA GLY A 18 -18.10 5.96 33.89
C GLY A 18 -19.52 5.32 33.96
N ASP A 19 -19.67 3.99 34.02
CA ASP A 19 -19.76 3.07 35.19
C ASP A 19 -21.19 2.84 35.77
N GLY A 20 -21.46 1.63 36.28
CA GLY A 20 -22.67 1.29 37.08
C GLY A 20 -23.62 0.21 36.51
N SER A 21 -23.43 -1.05 36.92
CA SER A 21 -24.45 -2.16 36.89
C SER A 21 -25.07 -2.29 38.32
N PRO A 22 -26.19 -3.02 38.60
CA PRO A 22 -26.34 -4.47 38.37
C PRO A 22 -27.77 -5.07 38.15
N VAL A 23 -27.76 -6.26 37.55
CA VAL A 23 -28.50 -7.53 37.80
C VAL A 23 -29.94 -7.52 38.36
N GLY A 24 -30.86 -8.17 37.64
CA GLY A 24 -32.14 -8.69 38.14
C GLY A 24 -32.62 -9.90 37.31
N ASP A 25 -32.69 -11.06 37.96
CA ASP A 25 -33.16 -12.37 37.46
C ASP A 25 -34.69 -12.46 37.50
N ALA A 26 -35.33 -12.90 36.41
CA ALA A 26 -36.69 -13.42 36.43
C ALA A 26 -36.97 -14.23 35.15
N ARG A 27 -36.94 -15.55 35.29
CA ARG A 27 -37.50 -16.50 34.32
C ARG A 27 -39.04 -16.45 34.35
N TYR A 28 -39.69 -16.27 33.21
CA TYR A 28 -41.02 -16.82 32.92
C TYR A 28 -41.15 -17.09 31.42
N THR A 29 -41.66 -18.28 31.10
CA THR A 29 -41.82 -18.85 29.76
C THR A 29 -43.16 -18.43 29.15
N LEU A 30 -43.18 -18.12 27.84
CA LEU A 30 -44.13 -18.60 26.79
C LEU A 30 -44.49 -17.54 25.72
N VAL A 31 -44.02 -17.83 24.49
CA VAL A 31 -44.82 -17.89 23.23
C VAL A 31 -45.20 -16.60 22.46
N ARG A 32 -44.80 -16.66 21.18
CA ARG A 32 -45.35 -16.06 19.94
C ARG A 32 -44.87 -14.68 19.47
N MET A 33 -44.27 -14.75 18.27
CA MET A 33 -44.38 -13.81 17.14
C MET A 33 -44.03 -12.36 17.42
N VAL A 34 -42.77 -12.00 17.14
CA VAL A 34 -42.48 -10.69 16.56
C VAL A 34 -41.64 -10.90 15.31
N ASN A 35 -42.29 -10.58 14.20
CA ASN A 35 -41.73 -10.31 12.88
C ASN A 35 -40.44 -9.51 13.03
N SER A 36 -39.28 -10.04 12.63
CA SER A 36 -38.01 -9.32 12.65
C SER A 36 -38.05 -8.21 11.60
N GLY A 37 -38.69 -7.11 11.99
CA GLY A 37 -38.64 -5.85 11.29
C GLY A 37 -37.17 -5.49 11.07
N ASN A 38 -36.83 -5.28 9.81
CA ASN A 38 -35.55 -4.80 9.34
C ASN A 38 -35.16 -3.56 10.15
N VAL A 39 -34.28 -3.73 11.15
CA VAL A 39 -33.73 -2.60 11.91
C VAL A 39 -32.94 -1.78 10.91
N LYS A 40 -33.56 -0.71 10.41
CA LYS A 40 -32.87 0.27 9.55
C LYS A 40 -31.74 0.85 10.39
N GLN A 41 -30.54 0.27 10.26
CA GLN A 41 -29.34 0.86 10.81
C GLN A 41 -29.28 2.30 10.31
N LYS A 42 -29.27 3.23 11.26
CA LYS A 42 -29.21 4.67 10.99
C LYS A 42 -27.90 4.90 10.22
N ARG A 43 -28.00 5.22 8.93
CA ARG A 43 -26.83 5.49 8.08
C ARG A 43 -26.04 6.63 8.69
N VAL A 44 -24.90 6.30 9.32
CA VAL A 44 -23.95 7.29 9.82
C VAL A 44 -23.37 8.01 8.61
N ARG A 45 -23.42 9.35 8.63
CA ARG A 45 -22.85 10.17 7.57
C ARG A 45 -21.33 10.15 7.73
N LYS A 46 -20.67 9.33 6.91
CA LYS A 46 -19.20 9.28 6.82
C LYS A 46 -18.68 10.51 6.09
N SER A 47 -17.49 10.94 6.46
CA SER A 47 -16.73 11.97 5.74
C SER A 47 -16.35 11.48 4.33
N PRO A 48 -16.05 12.41 3.40
CA PRO A 48 -15.55 12.03 2.08
C PRO A 48 -14.27 11.19 2.12
N GLN A 49 -13.39 11.41 3.11
CA GLN A 49 -12.14 10.66 3.26
C GLN A 49 -12.40 9.22 3.71
N GLU A 50 -13.21 9.01 4.75
CA GLU A 50 -13.59 7.66 5.19
C GLU A 50 -14.26 6.86 4.05
N ARG A 51 -15.03 7.52 3.18
CA ARG A 51 -15.58 6.87 1.99
C ARG A 51 -14.54 6.53 0.94
N ARG A 52 -13.54 7.38 0.73
CA ARG A 52 -12.41 7.05 -0.15
C ARG A 52 -11.65 5.84 0.38
N ASP A 53 -11.37 5.79 1.68
CA ASP A 53 -10.62 4.70 2.30
C ASP A 53 -11.38 3.36 2.15
N GLU A 54 -12.70 3.36 2.35
CA GLU A 54 -13.55 2.18 2.12
C GLU A 54 -13.55 1.72 0.66
N ILE A 55 -13.60 2.66 -0.29
CA ILE A 55 -13.54 2.35 -1.72
C ILE A 55 -12.19 1.72 -2.06
N VAL A 56 -11.09 2.28 -1.56
CA VAL A 56 -9.74 1.78 -1.78
C VAL A 56 -9.59 0.39 -1.19
N GLU A 57 -9.98 0.17 0.07
CA GLU A 57 -9.89 -1.14 0.73
C GLU A 57 -10.68 -2.22 -0.04
N ALA A 58 -11.93 -1.92 -0.39
CA ALA A 58 -12.79 -2.83 -1.14
C ALA A 58 -12.20 -3.17 -2.51
N ALA A 59 -11.78 -2.15 -3.26
CA ALA A 59 -11.21 -2.34 -4.58
C ALA A 59 -9.85 -3.05 -4.54
N THR A 60 -8.99 -2.78 -3.54
CA THR A 60 -7.73 -3.52 -3.33
C THR A 60 -8.01 -5.01 -3.16
N ARG A 61 -9.01 -5.37 -2.34
CA ARG A 61 -9.38 -6.78 -2.16
C ARG A 61 -9.92 -7.40 -3.45
N LEU A 62 -10.88 -6.75 -4.08
CA LEU A 62 -11.55 -7.27 -5.29
C LEU A 62 -10.56 -7.45 -6.45
N VAL A 63 -9.69 -6.46 -6.70
CA VAL A 63 -8.62 -6.57 -7.71
C VAL A 63 -7.62 -7.66 -7.31
N GLY A 64 -7.23 -7.72 -6.04
CA GLY A 64 -6.34 -8.74 -5.50
C GLY A 64 -6.86 -10.18 -5.69
N GLU A 65 -8.18 -10.38 -5.68
CA GLU A 65 -8.81 -11.70 -5.81
C GLU A 65 -9.16 -12.07 -7.26
N ARG A 66 -9.57 -11.09 -8.07
CA ARG A 66 -10.23 -11.35 -9.38
C ARG A 66 -9.54 -10.67 -10.57
N GLY A 67 -8.53 -9.84 -10.33
CA GLY A 67 -7.94 -8.97 -11.35
C GLY A 67 -8.84 -7.79 -11.72
N PHE A 68 -8.28 -6.82 -12.44
CA PHE A 68 -9.00 -5.63 -12.89
C PHE A 68 -10.13 -5.98 -13.88
N ASN A 69 -9.87 -6.94 -14.76
CA ASN A 69 -10.83 -7.36 -15.78
C ASN A 69 -11.97 -8.17 -15.18
N GLY A 70 -11.74 -8.86 -14.05
CA GLY A 70 -12.74 -9.67 -13.36
C GLY A 70 -13.69 -8.89 -12.44
N ILE A 71 -13.55 -7.57 -12.33
CA ILE A 71 -14.39 -6.73 -11.48
C ILE A 71 -15.17 -5.68 -12.28
N SER A 72 -16.35 -5.33 -11.79
CA SER A 72 -17.16 -4.22 -12.28
C SER A 72 -17.24 -3.10 -11.23
N LEU A 73 -17.60 -1.89 -11.66
CA LEU A 73 -17.88 -0.78 -10.73
C LEU A 73 -19.07 -1.07 -9.81
N LYS A 74 -19.99 -1.93 -10.25
CA LYS A 74 -21.11 -2.39 -9.43
C LYS A 74 -20.62 -3.25 -8.28
N ASP A 75 -19.67 -4.16 -8.51
CA ASP A 75 -19.10 -5.02 -7.45
C ASP A 75 -18.51 -4.17 -6.32
N VAL A 76 -17.71 -3.14 -6.67
CA VAL A 76 -17.13 -2.21 -5.70
C VAL A 76 -18.22 -1.41 -4.99
N ALA A 77 -19.19 -0.87 -5.73
CA ALA A 77 -20.27 -0.07 -5.16
C ALA A 77 -21.14 -0.87 -4.18
N ASP A 78 -21.50 -2.10 -4.56
CA ASP A 78 -22.29 -3.01 -3.73
C ASP A 78 -21.52 -3.36 -2.44
N GLU A 79 -20.20 -3.56 -2.53
CA GLU A 79 -19.33 -3.88 -1.40
C GLU A 79 -19.26 -2.75 -0.36
N VAL A 80 -19.15 -1.49 -0.80
CA VAL A 80 -19.10 -0.32 0.11
C VAL A 80 -20.50 0.25 0.45
N GLY A 81 -21.56 -0.39 -0.03
CA GLY A 81 -22.95 0.01 0.19
C GLY A 81 -23.33 1.34 -0.47
N MET A 82 -22.79 1.61 -1.65
CA MET A 82 -23.02 2.82 -2.44
C MET A 82 -23.78 2.51 -3.74
N SER A 83 -24.38 3.54 -4.35
CA SER A 83 -24.84 3.42 -5.73
C SER A 83 -23.65 3.57 -6.68
N GLN A 84 -23.73 2.98 -7.87
CA GLN A 84 -22.68 3.13 -8.88
C GLN A 84 -22.44 4.60 -9.29
N PRO A 85 -23.45 5.47 -9.49
CA PRO A 85 -23.22 6.91 -9.67
C PRO A 85 -22.54 7.54 -8.46
N GLY A 86 -22.92 7.12 -7.24
CA GLY A 86 -22.28 7.50 -5.98
C GLY A 86 -20.79 7.22 -5.97
N LEU A 87 -20.39 6.01 -6.40
CA LEU A 87 -18.99 5.60 -6.50
C LEU A 87 -18.24 6.42 -7.55
N LEU A 88 -18.83 6.62 -8.73
CA LEU A 88 -18.24 7.39 -9.83
C LEU A 88 -17.90 8.83 -9.42
N HIS A 89 -18.64 9.44 -8.48
CA HIS A 89 -18.26 10.75 -7.94
C HIS A 89 -16.89 10.78 -7.24
N TYR A 90 -16.42 9.64 -6.72
CA TYR A 90 -15.12 9.54 -6.06
C TYR A 90 -14.00 9.17 -7.04
N ILE A 91 -14.28 8.23 -7.95
CA ILE A 91 -13.25 7.60 -8.80
C ILE A 91 -13.23 8.14 -10.23
N GLY A 92 -14.27 8.85 -10.67
CA GLY A 92 -14.44 9.34 -12.04
C GLY A 92 -14.79 8.25 -13.04
N THR A 93 -13.90 7.28 -13.25
CA THR A 93 -14.07 6.16 -14.17
C THR A 93 -13.52 4.85 -13.58
N LYS A 94 -13.68 3.73 -14.32
CA LYS A 94 -13.08 2.44 -13.91
C LYS A 94 -11.55 2.49 -13.96
N GLU A 95 -10.99 3.24 -14.89
CA GLU A 95 -9.56 3.52 -15.01
C GLU A 95 -9.09 4.47 -13.90
N GLY A 96 -9.92 5.46 -13.53
CA GLY A 96 -9.65 6.33 -12.39
C GLY A 96 -9.55 5.58 -11.06
N LEU A 97 -10.28 4.45 -10.90
CA LEU A 97 -10.10 3.55 -9.77
C LEU A 97 -8.69 2.95 -9.73
N LEU A 98 -8.13 2.55 -10.87
CA LEU A 98 -6.76 2.00 -10.95
C LEU A 98 -5.72 3.04 -10.55
N SER A 99 -5.86 4.27 -11.05
CA SER A 99 -4.99 5.37 -10.64
C SER A 99 -5.06 5.54 -9.12
N MET A 100 -6.26 5.65 -8.55
CA MET A 100 -6.45 5.82 -7.10
C MET A 100 -5.80 4.70 -6.29
N LEU A 101 -5.93 3.44 -6.71
CA LEU A 101 -5.33 2.31 -6.01
C LEU A 101 -3.79 2.37 -6.01
N VAL A 102 -3.20 2.80 -7.12
CA VAL A 102 -1.76 2.75 -7.31
C VAL A 102 -1.09 4.05 -6.87
N THR A 103 -1.50 5.19 -7.41
CA THR A 103 -0.88 6.49 -7.15
C THR A 103 -1.28 7.07 -5.80
N ASP A 104 -2.53 6.88 -5.38
CA ASP A 104 -3.04 7.55 -4.19
C ASP A 104 -2.98 6.65 -2.94
N SER A 105 -2.71 5.35 -3.10
CA SER A 105 -2.67 4.38 -2.00
C SER A 105 -1.42 3.51 -1.95
N TYR A 106 -0.99 2.91 -3.06
CA TYR A 106 0.19 2.03 -3.03
C TYR A 106 1.48 2.83 -2.85
N ASP A 107 1.70 3.84 -3.71
CA ASP A 107 2.95 4.62 -3.81
C ASP A 107 3.14 5.70 -2.73
N THR A 108 2.15 5.93 -1.88
CA THR A 108 2.16 7.04 -0.92
C THR A 108 2.86 6.74 0.40
N THR A 109 3.26 5.48 0.64
CA THR A 109 3.88 5.05 1.89
C THR A 109 4.99 4.03 1.66
N GLY A 110 5.95 3.96 2.58
CA GLY A 110 7.15 3.12 2.42
C GLY A 110 8.22 3.83 1.59
N THR A 111 8.11 5.15 1.44
CA THR A 111 9.01 5.97 0.63
C THR A 111 10.34 6.21 1.34
N PRO A 112 11.40 6.66 0.62
CA PRO A 112 12.61 7.13 1.28
C PRO A 112 12.34 8.26 2.28
N ASP A 113 11.39 9.16 2.00
CA ASP A 113 10.97 10.21 2.94
C ASP A 113 10.40 9.62 4.25
N ASP A 114 9.60 8.56 4.17
CA ASP A 114 9.09 7.86 5.37
C ASP A 114 10.23 7.21 6.16
N PHE A 115 11.20 6.61 5.45
CA PHE A 115 12.39 6.03 6.06
C PHE A 115 13.20 7.10 6.79
N LEU A 116 13.50 8.23 6.16
CA LEU A 116 14.24 9.34 6.79
C LEU A 116 13.55 9.86 8.05
N LYS A 117 12.21 9.95 8.04
CA LYS A 117 11.42 10.37 9.20
C LYS A 117 11.30 9.31 10.29
N SER A 118 11.62 8.04 9.99
CA SER A 118 11.42 6.93 10.93
C SER A 118 12.38 6.92 12.12
N GLY A 119 13.55 7.56 11.99
CA GLY A 119 14.62 7.52 13.00
C GLY A 119 15.27 6.14 13.18
N LEU A 120 15.04 5.21 12.24
CA LEU A 120 15.65 3.89 12.26
C LEU A 120 17.16 3.97 11.94
N PRO A 121 17.97 2.96 12.35
CA PRO A 121 19.37 2.91 11.97
C PRO A 121 19.58 3.06 10.46
N GLY A 122 20.46 3.99 10.08
CA GLY A 122 20.75 4.30 8.68
C GLY A 122 19.80 5.31 8.04
N SER A 123 18.84 5.89 8.76
CA SER A 123 17.90 6.89 8.24
C SER A 123 18.36 8.35 8.42
N ASP A 124 19.66 8.59 8.54
CA ASP A 124 20.22 9.94 8.63
C ASP A 124 19.84 10.75 7.38
N PRO A 125 19.16 11.90 7.49
CA PRO A 125 18.76 12.72 6.34
C PRO A 125 19.93 13.19 5.47
N ASP A 126 21.12 13.38 6.05
CA ASP A 126 22.29 13.88 5.35
C ASP A 126 23.11 12.76 4.68
N ALA A 127 22.94 11.51 5.14
CA ALA A 127 23.69 10.36 4.64
C ALA A 127 22.94 9.02 4.81
N PRO A 128 21.77 8.84 4.19
CA PRO A 128 20.98 7.63 4.39
C PRO A 128 21.63 6.38 3.79
N SER A 129 21.41 5.24 4.44
CA SER A 129 21.84 3.92 3.97
C SER A 129 20.77 3.32 3.06
N PHE A 130 21.12 3.12 1.78
CA PHE A 130 20.22 2.50 0.80
C PHE A 130 19.82 1.05 1.17
N PRO A 131 20.73 0.15 1.61
CA PRO A 131 20.33 -1.16 2.12
C PRO A 131 19.38 -1.09 3.33
N SER A 132 19.58 -0.13 4.25
CA SER A 132 18.69 0.06 5.40
C SER A 132 17.28 0.50 4.99
N TYR A 133 17.19 1.39 4.00
CA TYR A 133 15.92 1.78 3.40
C TYR A 133 15.20 0.58 2.78
N LEU A 134 15.89 -0.28 2.03
CA LEU A 134 15.27 -1.45 1.42
C LEU A 134 14.75 -2.45 2.47
N ARG A 135 15.46 -2.63 3.59
CA ARG A 135 14.96 -3.43 4.72
C ARG A 135 13.70 -2.83 5.35
N PHE A 136 13.64 -1.50 5.46
CA PHE A 136 12.43 -0.78 5.89
C PHE A 136 11.27 -1.01 4.91
N LEU A 137 11.51 -0.83 3.61
CA LEU A 137 10.52 -1.02 2.55
C LEU A 137 9.98 -2.46 2.51
N VAL A 138 10.84 -3.47 2.65
CA VAL A 138 10.43 -4.88 2.68
C VAL A 138 9.55 -5.18 3.88
N ARG A 139 9.88 -4.65 5.07
CA ARG A 139 9.01 -4.80 6.26
C ARG A 139 7.67 -4.10 6.08
N HIS A 140 7.67 -2.90 5.50
CA HIS A 140 6.45 -2.17 5.13
C HIS A 140 5.57 -3.02 4.21
N ASN A 141 6.14 -3.56 3.12
CA ASN A 141 5.42 -4.40 2.17
C ASN A 141 4.91 -5.71 2.79
N ALA A 142 5.70 -6.36 3.65
CA ALA A 142 5.29 -7.57 4.36
C ALA A 142 4.05 -7.35 5.25
N SER A 143 3.85 -6.14 5.78
CA SER A 143 2.66 -5.78 6.57
C SER A 143 1.41 -5.50 5.71
N ARG A 144 1.58 -5.34 4.39
CA ARG A 144 0.52 -4.90 3.45
C ARG A 144 0.20 -5.97 2.40
N ARG A 145 -0.01 -7.21 2.82
CA ARG A 145 -0.20 -8.37 1.90
C ARG A 145 -1.23 -8.13 0.80
N MET A 146 -2.41 -7.60 1.14
CA MET A 146 -3.48 -7.35 0.15
C MET A 146 -3.07 -6.30 -0.89
N MET A 147 -2.35 -5.26 -0.48
CA MET A 147 -1.84 -4.22 -1.38
C MET A 147 -0.76 -4.77 -2.31
N VAL A 148 0.18 -5.56 -1.77
CA VAL A 148 1.21 -6.22 -2.58
C VAL A 148 0.58 -7.18 -3.59
N GLN A 149 -0.42 -7.97 -3.17
CA GLN A 149 -1.15 -8.86 -4.07
C GLN A 149 -1.85 -8.10 -5.20
N MET A 150 -2.57 -7.02 -4.87
CA MET A 150 -3.22 -6.15 -5.85
C MET A 150 -2.20 -5.57 -6.84
N TYR A 151 -1.09 -5.01 -6.34
CA TYR A 151 -0.05 -4.42 -7.17
C TYR A 151 0.59 -5.44 -8.12
N MET A 152 0.91 -6.66 -7.64
CA MET A 152 1.47 -7.73 -8.48
C MET A 152 0.53 -8.17 -9.60
N ILE A 153 -0.78 -8.21 -9.31
CA ILE A 153 -1.80 -8.54 -10.32
C ILE A 153 -1.90 -7.44 -11.36
N LEU A 154 -1.99 -6.17 -10.94
CA LEU A 154 -2.06 -5.05 -11.88
C LEU A 154 -0.80 -4.93 -12.73
N GLN A 155 0.38 -5.13 -12.13
CA GLN A 155 1.65 -5.15 -12.86
C GLN A 155 1.63 -6.24 -13.94
N THR A 156 1.15 -7.44 -13.61
CA THR A 156 1.07 -8.56 -14.57
C THR A 156 0.03 -8.31 -15.66
N GLU A 157 -1.18 -7.84 -15.32
CA GLU A 157 -2.22 -7.51 -16.30
C GLU A 157 -1.78 -6.37 -17.25
N SER A 158 -0.95 -5.45 -16.76
CA SER A 158 -0.42 -4.33 -17.54
C SER A 158 0.58 -4.71 -18.63
N LEU A 159 1.02 -5.98 -18.68
CA LEU A 159 1.78 -6.50 -19.83
C LEU A 159 0.96 -6.46 -21.13
N ASN A 160 -0.37 -6.41 -21.03
CA ASN A 160 -1.23 -6.10 -22.17
C ASN A 160 -1.12 -4.60 -22.52
N PRO A 161 -0.72 -4.23 -23.74
CA PRO A 161 -0.65 -2.82 -24.18
C PRO A 161 -1.97 -2.05 -24.06
N ASP A 162 -3.11 -2.74 -24.11
CA ASP A 162 -4.44 -2.11 -23.98
C ASP A 162 -4.84 -1.86 -22.51
N HIS A 163 -4.04 -2.32 -21.53
CA HIS A 163 -4.34 -2.13 -20.13
C HIS A 163 -4.16 -0.64 -19.73
N PRO A 164 -5.07 -0.03 -18.96
CA PRO A 164 -4.99 1.40 -18.61
C PRO A 164 -3.70 1.80 -17.85
N LEU A 165 -3.08 0.86 -17.15
CA LEU A 165 -1.80 1.06 -16.45
C LEU A 165 -0.56 0.61 -17.24
N HIS A 166 -0.68 0.26 -18.52
CA HIS A 166 0.47 -0.18 -19.33
C HIS A 166 1.62 0.83 -19.28
N GLU A 167 1.34 2.09 -19.64
CA GLU A 167 2.33 3.17 -19.59
C GLU A 167 2.86 3.45 -18.19
N TYR A 168 2.00 3.35 -17.17
CA TYR A 168 2.42 3.55 -15.78
C TYR A 168 3.49 2.53 -15.38
N PHE A 169 3.26 1.23 -15.64
CA PHE A 169 4.22 0.19 -15.27
C PHE A 169 5.46 0.16 -16.17
N SER A 170 5.31 0.44 -17.47
CA SER A 170 6.43 0.57 -18.40
C SER A 170 7.41 1.69 -17.99
N ASN A 171 6.88 2.82 -17.50
CA ASN A 171 7.69 3.97 -17.09
C ASN A 171 8.13 3.94 -15.62
N ARG A 172 7.63 2.97 -14.84
CA ARG A 172 7.88 2.90 -13.39
C ARG A 172 9.37 2.74 -13.02
N PRO A 173 10.18 1.91 -13.69
CA PRO A 173 11.60 1.78 -13.34
C PRO A 173 12.36 3.12 -13.43
N GLU A 174 12.12 3.90 -14.48
CA GLU A 174 12.72 5.24 -14.65
C GLU A 174 12.14 6.24 -13.62
N SER A 175 10.84 6.17 -13.33
CA SER A 175 10.22 7.03 -12.30
C SER A 175 10.78 6.77 -10.90
N VAL A 176 11.00 5.49 -10.55
CA VAL A 176 11.63 5.09 -9.28
C VAL A 176 13.09 5.55 -9.25
N TRP A 177 13.82 5.38 -10.34
CA TRP A 177 15.18 5.89 -10.49
C TRP A 177 15.24 7.40 -10.24
N ASP A 178 14.47 8.19 -10.99
CA ASP A 178 14.43 9.65 -10.89
C ASP A 178 14.03 10.15 -9.50
N TYR A 179 13.20 9.40 -8.77
CA TYR A 179 12.84 9.72 -7.40
C TYR A 179 13.97 9.38 -6.43
N TYR A 180 14.55 8.18 -6.52
CA TYR A 180 15.60 7.74 -5.61
C TYR A 180 16.91 8.52 -5.79
N SER A 181 17.22 9.01 -7.00
CA SER A 181 18.41 9.85 -7.27
C SER A 181 18.40 11.20 -6.57
N ARG A 182 17.28 11.61 -5.96
CA ARG A 182 17.16 12.91 -5.25
C ARG A 182 17.70 12.87 -3.82
N PHE A 183 18.00 11.68 -3.30
CA PHE A 183 18.43 11.51 -1.92
C PHE A 183 19.95 11.34 -1.85
N PRO A 184 20.61 11.84 -0.79
CA PRO A 184 22.07 11.81 -0.64
C PRO A 184 22.57 10.44 -0.15
N TRP A 185 22.19 9.36 -0.83
CA TRP A 185 22.51 7.99 -0.42
C TRP A 185 24.01 7.79 -0.23
N ARG A 186 24.38 7.18 0.89
CA ARG A 186 25.75 6.76 1.15
C ARG A 186 26.07 5.52 0.32
N ILE A 187 26.97 5.64 -0.66
CA ILE A 187 27.39 4.55 -1.56
C ILE A 187 28.91 4.32 -1.54
N PRO A 188 29.38 3.10 -1.83
CA PRO A 188 30.80 2.80 -2.00
C PRO A 188 31.47 3.70 -3.04
N GLU A 189 32.64 4.25 -2.71
CA GLU A 189 33.44 5.10 -3.63
C GLU A 189 33.76 4.38 -4.94
N GLN A 190 33.87 3.04 -4.91
CA GLN A 190 34.13 2.20 -6.08
C GLN A 190 33.01 2.22 -7.12
N LEU A 191 31.79 2.63 -6.73
CA LEU A 191 30.66 2.80 -7.66
C LEU A 191 30.63 4.18 -8.31
N GLY A 192 31.54 5.10 -7.92
CA GLY A 192 31.53 6.47 -8.42
C GLY A 192 30.35 7.25 -7.88
N SER A 193 29.75 8.11 -8.72
CA SER A 193 28.54 8.83 -8.37
C SER A 193 27.29 7.94 -8.43
N TRP A 194 26.21 8.40 -7.80
CA TRP A 194 24.92 7.71 -7.88
C TRP A 194 24.50 7.50 -9.34
N ASP A 195 24.56 8.56 -10.15
CA ASP A 195 24.12 8.54 -11.54
C ASP A 195 24.92 7.57 -12.43
N GLU A 196 26.20 7.35 -12.11
CA GLU A 196 27.08 6.45 -12.86
C GLU A 196 26.93 4.99 -12.44
N GLY A 197 26.89 4.72 -11.13
CA GLY A 197 27.06 3.36 -10.60
C GLY A 197 25.79 2.67 -10.11
N MET A 198 24.76 3.41 -9.72
CA MET A 198 23.65 2.83 -8.95
C MET A 198 22.47 2.33 -9.79
N LYS A 199 22.35 2.74 -11.06
CA LYS A 199 21.20 2.32 -11.91
C LYS A 199 21.07 0.80 -12.03
N PRO A 200 22.15 0.02 -12.26
CA PRO A 200 22.07 -1.44 -12.24
C PRO A 200 21.72 -2.01 -10.86
N VAL A 201 22.20 -1.41 -9.77
CA VAL A 201 21.97 -1.87 -8.38
C VAL A 201 20.50 -1.66 -8.00
N VAL A 202 19.93 -0.49 -8.30
CA VAL A 202 18.51 -0.19 -8.08
C VAL A 202 17.64 -1.15 -8.88
N ARG A 203 17.96 -1.40 -10.15
CA ARG A 203 17.25 -2.38 -10.98
C ARG A 203 17.26 -3.79 -10.35
N GLN A 204 18.42 -4.28 -9.92
CA GLN A 204 18.53 -5.59 -9.25
C GLN A 204 17.68 -5.66 -7.98
N CYS A 205 17.61 -4.58 -7.20
CA CYS A 205 16.76 -4.53 -6.00
C CYS A 205 15.27 -4.66 -6.34
N ILE A 206 14.81 -3.95 -7.38
CA ILE A 206 13.41 -4.01 -7.86
C ILE A 206 13.09 -5.43 -8.34
N GLU A 207 13.92 -6.00 -9.21
CA GLU A 207 13.74 -7.34 -9.78
C GLU A 207 13.73 -8.43 -8.69
N ALA A 208 14.64 -8.33 -7.72
CA ALA A 208 14.68 -9.26 -6.59
C ALA A 208 13.42 -9.14 -5.72
N MET A 209 12.98 -7.93 -5.39
CA MET A 209 11.81 -7.69 -4.56
C MET A 209 10.53 -8.21 -5.23
N ASP A 210 10.31 -7.93 -6.52
CA ASP A 210 9.17 -8.45 -7.29
C ASP A 210 9.16 -9.99 -7.27
N GLY A 211 10.32 -10.62 -7.51
CA GLY A 211 10.46 -12.08 -7.45
C GLY A 211 10.15 -12.67 -6.06
N ILE A 212 10.63 -12.03 -4.99
CA ILE A 212 10.34 -12.44 -3.61
C ILE A 212 8.84 -12.28 -3.32
N GLN A 213 8.23 -11.17 -3.68
CA GLN A 213 6.81 -10.89 -3.47
C GLN A 213 5.93 -11.95 -4.16
N LEU A 214 6.24 -12.31 -5.41
CA LEU A 214 5.54 -13.38 -6.12
C LEU A 214 5.62 -14.72 -5.39
N ARG A 215 6.78 -15.09 -4.84
CA ARG A 215 6.94 -16.33 -4.06
C ARG A 215 6.24 -16.26 -2.70
N TRP A 216 6.35 -15.13 -2.00
CA TRP A 216 5.70 -14.87 -0.71
C TRP A 216 4.17 -14.91 -0.79
N LEU A 217 3.59 -14.54 -1.92
CA LEU A 217 2.15 -14.60 -2.14
C LEU A 217 1.61 -16.03 -2.34
N ARG A 218 2.47 -17.02 -2.63
CA ARG A 218 2.07 -18.43 -2.85
C ARG A 218 1.90 -19.21 -1.54
N LYS A 219 1.41 -20.45 -1.65
CA LYS A 219 1.25 -21.40 -0.55
C LYS A 219 2.15 -22.63 -0.76
N PRO A 220 2.89 -23.10 0.27
CA PRO A 220 3.14 -22.40 1.54
C PRO A 220 3.95 -21.11 1.31
N PRO A 221 3.74 -20.04 2.11
CA PRO A 221 4.51 -18.82 1.96
C PRO A 221 5.93 -19.01 2.47
N ILE A 222 6.89 -18.40 1.77
CA ILE A 222 8.21 -18.08 2.35
C ILE A 222 8.08 -16.89 3.32
N ASP A 223 9.12 -16.56 4.08
CA ASP A 223 9.21 -15.24 4.74
C ASP A 223 9.82 -14.22 3.78
N MET A 224 9.15 -13.06 3.59
CA MET A 224 9.61 -12.05 2.64
C MET A 224 10.93 -11.40 3.09
N TYR A 225 11.08 -11.14 4.39
CA TYR A 225 12.22 -10.43 4.93
C TYR A 225 13.46 -11.32 4.96
N ASP A 226 13.31 -12.57 5.37
CA ASP A 226 14.42 -13.53 5.38
C ASP A 226 14.94 -13.80 3.96
N GLU A 227 14.05 -13.92 2.97
CA GLU A 227 14.44 -14.07 1.57
C GLU A 227 15.11 -12.81 1.03
N TRP A 228 14.63 -11.61 1.39
CA TRP A 228 15.30 -10.36 1.05
C TRP A 228 16.73 -10.31 1.56
N LEU A 229 17.00 -10.74 2.80
CA LEU A 229 18.36 -10.77 3.35
C LEU A 229 19.31 -11.68 2.56
N VAL A 230 18.79 -12.71 1.87
CA VAL A 230 19.58 -13.56 0.96
C VAL A 230 20.01 -12.76 -0.27
N PHE A 231 19.08 -12.06 -0.93
CA PHE A 231 19.38 -11.21 -2.07
C PHE A 231 20.24 -9.98 -1.71
N GLU A 232 19.98 -9.36 -0.56
CA GLU A 232 20.75 -8.21 -0.05
C GLU A 232 22.25 -8.53 0.00
N ARG A 233 22.64 -9.72 0.48
CA ARG A 233 24.04 -10.14 0.49
C ARG A 233 24.67 -10.33 -0.89
N MET A 234 23.87 -10.65 -1.91
CA MET A 234 24.34 -10.81 -3.29
C MET A 234 24.46 -9.45 -4.00
N ILE A 235 23.48 -8.57 -3.78
CA ILE A 235 23.41 -7.24 -4.40
C ILE A 235 24.41 -6.27 -3.75
N PHE A 236 24.62 -6.40 -2.43
CA PHE A 236 25.54 -5.58 -1.63
C PHE A 236 26.69 -6.43 -1.06
N PRO A 237 27.61 -6.93 -1.90
CA PRO A 237 28.62 -7.89 -1.48
C PRO A 237 29.70 -7.27 -0.57
N SER A 238 30.23 -8.10 0.33
CA SER A 238 31.46 -7.83 1.09
C SER A 238 32.70 -7.99 0.18
N PRO A 239 33.78 -7.20 0.38
CA PRO A 239 33.94 -6.16 1.40
C PRO A 239 33.40 -4.78 1.00
N MET A 240 33.00 -4.59 -0.26
CA MET A 240 32.62 -3.28 -0.81
C MET A 240 31.55 -2.56 0.01
N TRP A 241 30.54 -3.29 0.48
CA TRP A 241 29.40 -2.71 1.21
C TRP A 241 29.48 -2.80 2.74
N ASP A 242 30.58 -3.29 3.31
CA ASP A 242 30.67 -3.56 4.76
C ASP A 242 30.46 -2.31 5.63
N ARG A 243 30.82 -1.12 5.12
CA ARG A 243 30.62 0.18 5.80
C ARG A 243 29.33 0.90 5.41
N TYR A 244 28.52 0.29 4.53
CA TYR A 244 27.36 0.93 3.89
C TYR A 244 26.02 0.25 4.25
N ARG A 245 26.08 -0.91 4.92
CA ARG A 245 24.93 -1.72 5.37
C ARG A 245 24.54 -1.50 6.83
#